data_AF-A0A954T4Q4-F1
#
_entry.id   AF-A0A954T4Q4-F1
#
_cell.length_a   1.000
_cell.length_b   1.000
_cell.length_c   1.000
_cell.angle_alpha   90.00
_cell.angle_beta   90.00
_cell.angle_gamma   90.00
#
_symmetry.space_group_name_H-M   'P 1'
#
loop_
_entity.id
_entity.type
_entity.pdbx_description
1 polymer ?
#
loop_
_entity_poly.entity_id
_entity_poly.type
_entity_poly.pdbx_seq_one_letter_code
_entity_poly.pdbx_strand_id
1 'polypeptide(L)'
;MSTTRTSEAVQGWRSVRGPAWRWERASSTAGASLRGLAVGRDEQLRSAHASLGLCRRGADGRREASRRYPAVAAAEALETDNALRERLMILVLGDCSPAEIAERLRIEEHIIGVWESLFFDVRDAREATGWVFSHVIHPEQSRGNGSLAARLKMAFAGGEGDPRCRCTPAADSW
;
A
#
# COMPACT_ATOMS: atom_id res chain seq x y z
N MET A 1 -11.60 3.92 -28.69
CA MET A 1 -10.89 2.67 -28.32
C MET A 1 -9.44 2.97 -27.95
N SER A 2 -9.16 3.49 -26.75
CA SER A 2 -7.80 3.89 -26.34
C SER A 2 -7.45 3.53 -24.88
N THR A 3 -8.26 2.70 -24.22
CA THR A 3 -8.07 2.32 -22.81
C THR A 3 -6.98 1.27 -22.57
N THR A 4 -6.59 0.49 -23.58
CA THR A 4 -5.69 -0.67 -23.40
C THR A 4 -4.24 -0.27 -23.07
N ARG A 5 -3.69 0.80 -23.66
CA ARG A 5 -2.27 1.17 -23.48
C ARG A 5 -1.91 1.63 -22.07
N THR A 6 -2.84 2.25 -21.34
CA THR A 6 -2.54 2.76 -19.99
C THR A 6 -2.42 1.64 -18.97
N SER A 7 -3.14 0.53 -19.18
CA SER A 7 -3.11 -0.63 -18.29
C SER A 7 -1.77 -1.36 -18.33
N GLU A 8 -1.18 -1.54 -19.52
CA GLU A 8 0.10 -2.25 -19.68
C GLU A 8 1.26 -1.52 -19.01
N ALA A 9 1.32 -0.19 -19.18
CA ALA A 9 2.35 0.61 -18.54
C ALA A 9 2.25 0.53 -17.00
N VAL A 10 1.03 0.60 -16.44
CA VAL A 10 0.81 0.46 -15.00
C VAL A 10 1.25 -0.92 -14.50
N GLN A 11 0.89 -1.99 -15.22
CA GLN A 11 1.29 -3.34 -14.86
C GLN A 11 2.81 -3.52 -14.87
N GLY A 12 3.51 -2.96 -15.87
CA GLY A 12 4.97 -3.00 -15.94
C GLY A 12 5.67 -2.34 -14.74
N TRP A 13 5.14 -1.20 -14.28
CA TRP A 13 5.68 -0.52 -13.08
C TRP A 13 5.48 -1.36 -11.82
N ARG A 14 4.27 -1.90 -11.61
CA ARG A 14 3.95 -2.77 -10.47
C ARG A 14 4.87 -3.99 -10.42
N SER A 15 5.06 -4.66 -11.56
CA SER A 15 5.91 -5.86 -11.65
C SER A 15 7.36 -5.62 -11.23
N VAL A 16 7.90 -4.42 -11.47
CA VAL A 16 9.33 -4.13 -11.21
C VAL A 16 9.54 -3.41 -9.87
N ARG A 17 8.63 -2.52 -9.47
CA ARG A 17 8.79 -1.68 -8.27
C ARG A 17 8.17 -2.27 -7.00
N GLY A 18 7.41 -3.35 -7.12
CA GLY A 18 6.77 -3.96 -5.97
C GLY A 18 5.51 -3.21 -5.51
N PRO A 19 5.11 -3.37 -4.23
CA PRO A 19 3.78 -2.99 -3.78
C PRO A 19 3.60 -1.47 -3.57
N ALA A 20 4.69 -0.73 -3.33
CA ALA A 20 4.66 0.73 -3.11
C ALA A 20 4.85 1.55 -4.41
N TRP A 21 4.66 0.92 -5.58
CA TRP A 21 5.03 1.52 -6.88
C TRP A 21 4.36 2.87 -7.14
N ARG A 22 3.11 3.08 -6.67
CA ARG A 22 2.41 4.37 -6.83
C ARG A 22 3.10 5.46 -6.02
N TRP A 23 3.42 5.19 -4.76
CA TRP A 23 4.13 6.15 -3.92
C TRP A 23 5.53 6.46 -4.45
N GLU A 24 6.29 5.46 -4.89
CA GLU A 24 7.62 5.67 -5.51
C GLU A 24 7.52 6.55 -6.77
N ARG A 25 6.52 6.29 -7.62
CA ARG A 25 6.27 7.07 -8.83
C ARG A 25 5.83 8.50 -8.49
N ALA A 26 4.94 8.68 -7.53
CA ALA A 26 4.53 10.00 -7.05
C ALA A 26 5.75 10.78 -6.53
N SER A 27 6.57 10.14 -5.69
CA SER A 27 7.75 10.75 -5.05
C SER A 27 8.83 11.14 -6.06
N SER A 28 9.13 10.27 -7.02
CA SER A 28 10.14 10.55 -8.06
C SER A 28 9.73 11.65 -9.03
N THR A 29 8.42 11.91 -9.18
CA THR A 29 7.89 12.92 -10.10
C THR A 29 7.37 14.18 -9.39
N ALA A 30 7.22 14.15 -8.06
CA ALA A 30 6.84 15.29 -7.25
C ALA A 30 7.93 16.36 -7.40
N GLY A 31 7.66 17.45 -8.12
CA GLY A 31 8.60 18.54 -8.40
C GLY A 31 9.02 18.69 -9.87
N ALA A 32 8.77 17.67 -10.71
CA ALA A 32 8.74 17.87 -12.15
C ALA A 32 7.42 18.56 -12.53
N SER A 33 7.46 19.41 -13.57
CA SER A 33 6.22 19.93 -14.15
C SER A 33 5.38 18.77 -14.66
N LEU A 34 4.12 18.71 -14.23
CA LEU A 34 3.16 17.69 -14.70
C LEU A 34 2.88 17.80 -16.21
N ARG A 35 3.30 18.89 -16.87
CA ARG A 35 3.14 19.06 -18.33
C ARG A 35 3.96 17.99 -19.05
N GLY A 36 3.29 16.92 -19.46
CA GLY A 36 3.87 15.81 -20.23
C GLY A 36 3.98 14.50 -19.46
N LEU A 37 3.84 14.52 -18.13
CA LEU A 37 3.70 13.29 -17.38
C LEU A 37 2.27 12.77 -17.57
N ALA A 38 2.14 11.67 -18.28
CA ALA A 38 0.94 10.84 -18.25
C ALA A 38 0.80 10.22 -16.86
N VAL A 39 0.46 11.05 -15.85
CA VAL A 39 0.02 10.59 -14.52
C VAL A 39 -1.28 9.79 -14.63
N GLY A 40 -1.89 9.76 -15.83
CA GLY A 40 -3.00 8.89 -16.14
C GLY A 40 -4.27 9.31 -15.40
N ARG A 41 -5.28 8.45 -15.48
CA ARG A 41 -6.55 8.59 -14.75
C ARG A 41 -6.47 8.03 -13.33
N ASP A 42 -5.28 7.70 -12.84
CA ASP A 42 -5.08 7.14 -11.51
C ASP A 42 -5.26 8.25 -10.46
N GLU A 43 -6.39 8.24 -9.76
CA GLU A 43 -6.77 9.23 -8.74
C GLU A 43 -5.75 9.25 -7.59
N GLN A 44 -5.33 8.08 -7.12
CA GLN A 44 -4.47 7.96 -5.94
C GLN A 44 -3.06 8.46 -6.23
N LEU A 45 -2.51 8.10 -7.40
CA LEU A 45 -1.22 8.62 -7.85
C LEU A 45 -1.23 10.15 -8.00
N ARG A 46 -2.31 10.73 -8.56
CA ARG A 46 -2.46 12.20 -8.68
C ARG A 46 -2.54 12.89 -7.32
N SER A 47 -3.34 12.34 -6.40
CA SER A 47 -3.49 12.87 -5.05
C SER A 47 -2.18 12.84 -4.27
N ALA A 48 -1.45 11.71 -4.33
CA ALA A 48 -0.14 11.58 -3.70
C ALA A 48 0.89 12.57 -4.31
N HIS A 49 0.94 12.68 -5.64
CA HIS A 49 1.82 13.64 -6.32
C HIS A 49 1.56 15.08 -5.88
N ALA A 50 0.29 15.49 -5.86
CA ALA A 50 -0.10 16.84 -5.48
C ALA A 50 0.20 17.12 -3.99
N SER A 51 -0.05 16.15 -3.10
CA SER A 51 0.30 16.22 -1.68
C SER A 51 1.81 16.42 -1.50
N LEU A 52 2.63 15.56 -2.12
CA LEU A 52 4.10 15.64 -2.07
C LEU A 52 4.63 16.97 -2.63
N GLY A 53 4.02 17.46 -3.71
CA GLY A 53 4.33 18.78 -4.29
C GLY A 53 4.09 19.94 -3.33
N LEU A 54 3.08 19.85 -2.46
CA LEU A 54 2.86 20.82 -1.37
C LEU A 54 3.89 20.63 -0.26
N CYS A 55 4.15 19.40 0.18
CA CYS A 55 5.12 19.10 1.25
C CYS A 55 6.53 19.62 0.96
N ARG A 56 6.95 19.66 -0.32
CA ARG A 56 8.23 20.24 -0.76
C ARG A 56 8.38 21.75 -0.48
N ARG A 57 7.29 22.46 -0.17
CA ARG A 57 7.29 23.88 0.19
C ARG A 57 7.61 24.12 1.68
N GLY A 58 7.94 23.08 2.44
CA GLY A 58 8.30 23.18 3.85
C GLY A 58 7.11 22.93 4.80
N ALA A 59 7.21 23.44 6.02
CA ALA A 59 6.24 23.15 7.09
C ALA A 59 4.82 23.64 6.74
N ASP A 60 4.71 24.83 6.16
CA ASP A 60 3.42 25.40 5.73
C ASP A 60 2.80 24.56 4.60
N GLY A 61 3.64 24.09 3.69
CA GLY A 61 3.24 23.18 2.62
C GLY A 61 2.73 21.84 3.14
N ARG A 62 3.38 21.27 4.16
CA ARG A 62 2.89 20.04 4.83
C ARG A 62 1.53 20.26 5.49
N ARG A 63 1.35 21.37 6.22
CA ARG A 63 0.04 21.70 6.82
C ARG A 63 -1.04 21.85 5.75
N GLU A 64 -0.73 22.49 4.62
CA GLU A 64 -1.67 22.62 3.51
C GLU A 64 -1.99 21.27 2.85
N ALA A 65 -0.98 20.41 2.69
CA ALA A 65 -1.14 19.07 2.13
C ALA A 65 -2.10 18.24 2.99
N SER A 66 -1.89 18.20 4.31
CA SER A 66 -2.77 17.49 5.24
C SER A 66 -4.21 18.00 5.21
N ARG A 67 -4.42 19.31 5.00
CA ARG A 67 -5.76 19.89 4.86
C ARG A 67 -6.45 19.52 3.55
N ARG A 68 -5.72 19.53 2.43
CA ARG A 68 -6.30 19.27 1.10
C ARG A 68 -6.42 17.79 0.77
N TYR A 69 -5.51 16.97 1.29
CA TYR A 69 -5.41 15.54 1.02
C TYR A 69 -5.36 14.75 2.34
N PRO A 70 -6.38 14.86 3.20
CA PRO A 70 -6.36 14.28 4.53
C PRO A 70 -6.18 12.76 4.51
N ALA A 71 -6.79 12.06 3.54
CA ALA A 71 -6.64 10.61 3.42
C ALA A 71 -5.21 10.17 3.06
N VAL A 72 -4.52 10.93 2.20
CA VAL A 72 -3.10 10.66 1.87
C VAL A 72 -2.22 10.89 3.10
N ALA A 73 -2.46 11.98 3.84
CA ALA A 73 -1.70 12.29 5.06
C ALA A 73 -1.93 11.24 6.16
N ALA A 74 -3.15 10.75 6.33
CA ALA A 74 -3.46 9.67 7.27
C ALA A 74 -2.82 8.34 6.83
N ALA A 75 -2.83 8.00 5.55
CA ALA A 75 -2.13 6.83 5.02
C ALA A 75 -0.61 6.93 5.23
N GLU A 76 0.00 8.11 5.01
CA GLU A 76 1.43 8.34 5.29
C GLU A 76 1.77 8.20 6.78
N ALA A 77 0.85 8.62 7.67
CA ALA A 77 1.00 8.43 9.11
C ALA A 77 0.99 6.93 9.47
N LEU A 78 0.10 6.12 8.86
CA LEU A 78 0.10 4.66 9.03
C LEU A 78 1.39 4.02 8.53
N GLU A 79 1.92 4.48 7.39
CA GLU A 79 3.18 3.96 6.83
C GLU A 79 4.40 4.25 7.71
N THR A 80 4.36 5.36 8.45
CA THR A 80 5.45 5.77 9.35
C THR A 80 5.40 5.03 10.70
N ASP A 81 4.22 4.56 11.12
CA ASP A 81 4.06 3.73 12.31
C ASP A 81 4.42 2.27 11.98
N ASN A 82 5.64 1.86 12.34
CA ASN A 82 6.14 0.51 12.07
C ASN A 82 5.20 -0.59 12.59
N ALA A 83 4.62 -0.43 13.79
CA ALA A 83 3.81 -1.48 14.39
C ALA A 83 2.46 -1.62 13.66
N LEU A 84 1.81 -0.50 13.33
CA LEU A 84 0.58 -0.52 12.54
C LEU A 84 0.83 -1.00 11.11
N ARG A 85 1.90 -0.54 10.46
CA ARG A 85 2.28 -0.97 9.11
C ARG A 85 2.45 -2.49 9.04
N GLU A 86 3.20 -3.08 9.96
CA GLU A 86 3.40 -4.53 10.00
C GLU A 86 2.09 -5.30 10.12
N ARG A 87 1.19 -4.85 11.01
CA ARG A 87 -0.14 -5.46 11.19
C ARG A 87 -0.98 -5.35 9.93
N LEU A 88 -0.98 -4.19 9.27
CA LEU A 88 -1.67 -3.98 8.01
C LEU A 88 -1.14 -4.90 6.92
N MET A 89 0.17 -4.99 6.74
CA MET A 89 0.78 -5.88 5.73
C MET A 89 0.37 -7.34 5.95
N ILE A 90 0.39 -7.82 7.21
CA ILE A 90 -0.02 -9.18 7.57
C ILE A 90 -1.50 -9.40 7.23
N LEU A 91 -2.38 -8.49 7.63
CA LEU A 91 -3.83 -8.62 7.42
C LEU A 91 -4.20 -8.58 5.93
N VAL A 92 -3.61 -7.67 5.16
CA VAL A 92 -3.85 -7.57 3.71
C VAL A 92 -3.34 -8.82 3.00
N LEU A 93 -2.14 -9.31 3.34
CA LEU A 93 -1.57 -10.50 2.69
C LEU A 93 -2.30 -11.80 3.09
N GLY A 94 -2.88 -11.81 4.29
CA GLY A 94 -3.80 -12.84 4.77
C GLY A 94 -5.25 -12.67 4.28
N ASP A 95 -5.47 -11.85 3.25
CA ASP A 95 -6.75 -11.67 2.56
C ASP A 95 -7.89 -11.08 3.40
N CYS A 96 -7.60 -10.42 4.52
CA CYS A 96 -8.64 -9.71 5.25
C CYS A 96 -9.18 -8.57 4.38
N SER A 97 -10.50 -8.42 4.34
CA SER A 97 -11.14 -7.32 3.63
C SER A 97 -10.85 -5.97 4.31
N PRO A 98 -10.91 -4.84 3.58
CA PRO A 98 -10.71 -3.52 4.19
C PRO A 98 -11.64 -3.24 5.38
N ALA A 99 -12.90 -3.69 5.31
CA ALA A 99 -13.87 -3.57 6.40
C ALA A 99 -13.45 -4.35 7.67
N GLU A 100 -12.98 -5.60 7.52
CA GLU A 100 -12.49 -6.40 8.65
C GLU A 100 -11.23 -5.79 9.28
N ILE A 101 -10.32 -5.24 8.45
CA ILE A 101 -9.13 -4.54 8.93
C ILE A 101 -9.54 -3.27 9.69
N ALA A 102 -10.50 -2.51 9.16
CA ALA A 102 -11.02 -1.30 9.77
C ALA A 102 -11.58 -1.56 11.17
N GLU A 103 -12.41 -2.59 11.30
CA GLU A 103 -12.99 -3.00 12.58
C GLU A 103 -11.90 -3.42 13.59
N ARG A 104 -10.95 -4.26 13.16
CA ARG A 104 -9.89 -4.80 14.03
C ARG A 104 -8.91 -3.74 14.52
N LEU A 105 -8.54 -2.80 13.65
CA LEU A 105 -7.52 -1.78 13.96
C LEU A 105 -8.13 -0.46 14.41
N ARG A 106 -9.47 -0.31 14.36
CA ARG A 106 -10.21 0.93 14.61
C ARG A 106 -9.71 2.09 13.74
N ILE A 107 -9.43 1.77 12.48
CA ILE A 107 -9.02 2.73 11.44
C ILE A 107 -10.16 2.85 10.45
N GLU A 108 -10.42 4.03 9.92
CA GLU A 108 -11.44 4.21 8.90
C GLU A 108 -11.11 3.41 7.63
N GLU A 109 -12.09 2.65 7.12
CA GLU A 109 -11.93 1.76 5.96
C GLU A 109 -11.34 2.49 4.73
N HIS A 110 -11.81 3.71 4.48
CA HIS A 110 -11.34 4.50 3.35
C HIS A 110 -9.85 4.85 3.43
N ILE A 111 -9.29 5.00 4.64
CA ILE A 111 -7.85 5.26 4.86
C ILE A 111 -7.04 3.99 4.57
N ILE A 112 -7.54 2.82 4.97
CA ILE A 112 -6.91 1.54 4.65
C ILE A 112 -6.84 1.35 3.14
N GLY A 113 -7.92 1.65 2.41
CA GLY A 113 -7.93 1.58 0.95
C GLY A 113 -6.90 2.51 0.28
N VAL A 114 -6.74 3.73 0.81
CA VAL A 114 -5.71 4.67 0.32
C VAL A 114 -4.31 4.19 0.66
N TRP A 115 -4.07 3.72 1.89
CA TRP A 115 -2.77 3.17 2.29
C TRP A 115 -2.38 1.96 1.45
N GLU A 116 -3.29 1.01 1.26
CA GLU A 116 -3.05 -0.19 0.45
C GLU A 116 -2.73 0.20 -1.00
N SER A 117 -3.50 1.10 -1.61
CA SER A 117 -3.27 1.53 -3.00
C SER A 117 -1.93 2.24 -3.20
N LEU A 118 -1.47 3.03 -2.22
CA LEU A 118 -0.25 3.83 -2.32
C LEU A 118 1.02 3.06 -1.93
N PHE A 119 0.97 2.30 -0.84
CA PHE A 119 2.13 1.71 -0.18
C PHE A 119 2.16 0.18 -0.26
N PHE A 120 1.01 -0.48 -0.41
CA PHE A 120 0.93 -1.93 -0.31
C PHE A 120 -0.01 -2.60 -1.33
N ASP A 121 0.14 -2.27 -2.62
CA ASP A 121 -0.73 -2.75 -3.71
C ASP A 121 -0.45 -4.21 -4.07
N VAL A 122 -0.96 -5.13 -3.25
CA VAL A 122 -0.68 -6.57 -3.36
C VAL A 122 -1.88 -7.42 -3.78
N ARG A 123 -3.13 -6.96 -3.60
CA ARG A 123 -4.32 -7.83 -3.76
C ARG A 123 -4.41 -8.50 -5.12
N ASP A 124 -4.37 -7.73 -6.21
CA ASP A 124 -4.45 -8.34 -7.55
C ASP A 124 -3.21 -9.17 -7.94
N ALA A 125 -2.11 -9.04 -7.18
CA ALA A 125 -0.86 -9.79 -7.40
C ALA A 125 -0.67 -10.91 -6.37
N ARG A 126 -1.66 -11.17 -5.50
CA ARG A 126 -1.52 -12.15 -4.41
C ARG A 126 -1.33 -13.57 -4.95
N GLU A 127 -2.02 -13.94 -6.03
CA GLU A 127 -1.83 -15.24 -6.68
C GLU A 127 -0.45 -15.37 -7.37
N ALA A 128 0.23 -14.26 -7.67
CA ALA A 128 1.57 -14.25 -8.23
C ALA A 128 2.62 -14.55 -7.15
N THR A 129 2.63 -15.80 -6.67
CA THR A 129 3.49 -16.28 -5.56
C THR A 129 4.94 -15.82 -5.70
N GLY A 130 5.55 -15.99 -6.88
CA GLY A 130 6.93 -15.55 -7.11
C GLY A 130 7.14 -14.05 -6.87
N TRP A 131 6.16 -13.23 -7.28
CA TRP A 131 6.18 -11.77 -7.09
C TRP A 131 6.03 -11.38 -5.61
N VAL A 132 5.10 -12.03 -4.88
CA VAL A 132 4.93 -11.79 -3.43
C VAL A 132 6.22 -12.13 -2.67
N PHE A 133 6.84 -13.27 -2.97
CA PHE A 133 8.11 -13.63 -2.34
C PHE A 133 9.22 -12.64 -2.68
N SER A 134 9.37 -12.24 -3.95
CA SER A 134 10.46 -11.36 -4.39
C SER A 134 10.30 -9.91 -3.95
N HIS A 135 9.07 -9.40 -3.84
CA HIS A 135 8.81 -7.98 -3.57
C HIS A 135 8.26 -7.67 -2.16
N VAL A 136 7.79 -8.67 -1.42
CA VAL A 136 7.21 -8.47 -0.08
C VAL A 136 8.01 -9.24 0.98
N ILE A 137 8.12 -10.56 0.85
CA ILE A 137 8.67 -11.41 1.93
C ILE A 137 10.20 -11.35 2.00
N HIS A 138 10.90 -11.63 0.90
CA HIS A 138 12.37 -11.64 0.88
C HIS A 138 12.98 -10.29 1.21
N PRO A 139 12.46 -9.14 0.74
CA PRO A 139 12.99 -7.83 1.14
C PRO A 139 13.00 -7.61 2.65
N GLU A 140 11.94 -7.98 3.36
CA GLU A 140 11.89 -7.89 4.83
C GLU A 140 12.91 -8.81 5.48
N GLN A 141 13.08 -10.03 4.98
CA GLN A 141 14.12 -10.94 5.44
C GLN A 141 15.53 -10.37 5.23
N SER A 142 15.83 -9.83 4.04
CA SER A 142 17.13 -9.25 3.70
C SER A 142 17.45 -7.99 4.51
N ARG A 143 16.43 -7.26 4.99
CA ARG A 143 16.59 -6.12 5.91
C ARG A 143 16.85 -6.53 7.36
N GLY A 144 16.85 -7.83 7.67
CA GLY A 144 16.99 -8.36 9.03
C GLY A 144 15.67 -8.49 9.79
N ASN A 145 14.52 -8.20 9.15
CA ASN A 145 13.19 -8.31 9.76
C ASN A 145 12.64 -9.74 9.67
N GLY A 146 13.45 -10.73 10.07
CA GLY A 146 13.13 -12.16 9.91
C GLY A 146 11.81 -12.59 10.54
N SER A 147 11.46 -12.02 11.71
CA SER A 147 10.20 -12.30 12.41
C SER A 147 8.98 -11.79 11.62
N LEU A 148 9.06 -10.59 11.03
CA LEU A 148 8.02 -10.06 10.15
C LEU A 148 7.90 -10.91 8.88
N ALA A 149 9.01 -11.24 8.22
CA ALA A 149 9.02 -12.07 7.02
C ALA A 149 8.37 -13.45 7.26
N ALA A 150 8.63 -14.08 8.42
CA ALA A 150 7.98 -15.33 8.80
C ALA A 150 6.46 -15.16 8.98
N ARG A 151 6.01 -14.09 9.64
CA ARG A 151 4.57 -13.78 9.80
C ARG A 151 3.89 -13.51 8.46
N LEU A 152 4.54 -12.77 7.56
CA LEU A 152 4.04 -12.52 6.21
C LEU A 152 3.92 -13.82 5.41
N LYS A 153 4.92 -14.70 5.50
CA LYS A 153 4.88 -16.03 4.86
C LYS A 153 3.72 -16.89 5.37
N MET A 154 3.46 -16.88 6.69
CA MET A 154 2.33 -17.60 7.28
C MET A 154 0.99 -17.01 6.82
N ALA A 155 0.84 -15.68 6.86
CA ALA A 155 -0.36 -15.00 6.40
C ALA A 155 -0.66 -15.31 4.92
N PHE A 156 0.37 -15.26 4.08
CA PHE A 156 0.26 -15.59 2.65
C PHE A 156 -0.18 -17.04 2.42
N ALA A 157 0.43 -18.01 3.12
CA ALA A 157 0.09 -19.42 2.97
C ALA A 157 -1.29 -19.80 3.55
N GLY A 158 -1.83 -18.99 4.46
CA GLY A 158 -3.12 -19.22 5.11
C GLY A 158 -4.34 -18.69 4.36
N GLY A 159 -4.15 -17.80 3.37
CA GLY A 159 -5.25 -17.22 2.61
C GLY A 159 -5.63 -18.10 1.40
N GLU A 160 -6.93 -18.40 1.29
CA GLU A 160 -7.63 -19.14 0.23
C GLU A 160 -7.47 -20.66 0.21
N GLY A 161 -8.40 -21.33 0.89
CA GLY A 161 -8.70 -22.75 0.70
C GLY A 161 -9.39 -23.42 1.88
N ASP A 162 -9.16 -22.93 3.11
CA ASP A 162 -9.80 -23.53 4.28
C ASP A 162 -10.94 -22.64 4.80
N PRO A 163 -12.22 -23.01 4.62
CA PRO A 163 -13.35 -22.31 5.24
C PRO A 163 -13.28 -22.30 6.78
N ARG A 164 -12.38 -23.11 7.38
CA ARG A 164 -12.08 -23.11 8.82
C ARG A 164 -11.02 -22.08 9.23
N CYS A 165 -10.29 -21.50 8.27
CA CYS A 165 -9.36 -20.38 8.48
C CYS A 165 -10.03 -19.03 8.23
N ARG A 166 -11.37 -18.92 8.28
CA ARG A 166 -11.96 -17.62 8.64
C ARG A 166 -11.32 -17.26 9.97
N CYS A 167 -10.58 -16.16 9.99
CA CYS A 167 -9.99 -15.64 11.20
C CYS A 167 -11.10 -15.35 12.22
N THR A 168 -11.55 -16.38 12.94
CA THR A 168 -12.20 -16.20 14.23
C THR A 168 -11.26 -15.34 15.05
N PRO A 169 -11.70 -14.20 15.57
CA PRO A 169 -10.86 -13.36 16.39
C PRO A 169 -10.37 -14.24 17.55
N ALA A 170 -9.10 -14.63 17.50
CA ALA A 170 -8.45 -15.24 18.63
C ALA A 170 -8.49 -14.17 19.71
N ALA A 171 -9.28 -14.42 20.75
CA ALA A 171 -9.47 -13.50 21.86
C ALA A 171 -8.10 -13.12 22.44
N ASP A 172 -7.74 -11.85 22.27
CA ASP A 172 -6.81 -11.07 23.09
C ASP A 172 -5.52 -11.76 23.54
N SER A 173 -4.60 -12.03 22.60
CA SER A 173 -3.18 -12.18 22.93
C SER A 173 -2.29 -11.68 21.79
N TRP A 174 -2.16 -10.34 21.67
CA TRP A 174 -1.16 -9.64 20.86
C TRP A 174 -0.57 -8.49 21.67
#